data_AF-A0AAV1YL66-F1
#
_entry.id   AF-A0AAV1YL66-F1
#
_cell.length_a   1.000
_cell.length_b   1.000
_cell.length_c   1.000
_cell.angle_alpha   90.00
_cell.angle_beta   90.00
_cell.angle_gamma   90.00
#
_symmetry.space_group_name_H-M   'P 1'
#
loop_
_entity.id
_entity.type
_entity.pdbx_description
1 polymer ?
#
loop_
_entity_poly.entity_id
_entity_poly.type
_entity_poly.pdbx_seq_one_letter_code
_entity_poly.pdbx_strand_id
1 'polypeptide(L)'
;MQSMAATLSFLKLPILPNNPRHSTSTLLPHTSISAKLNISKYDSLNPQKFLDQSINALKPTCISLTAIALPFLLDTKDALALGGEFGILEGRTFALIHPIVLGGLFFYTLWAGYLGWQWRRVRTTQNEINELKKQVKPTPVTPDGTPVEAPPSPVQLKIQQLTEERKELVKGSYRDRHFNAGSILLGFGVLEAIGGGLNTWLRTGKLFPGPHLFAGSAITVLWALAAALVPPMQRGNETARNLHIALNALNVALFVWQIPTGIEIVFKVFEFTKWP
;
A
#
# COMPACT_ATOMS: atom_id res chain seq x y z
N MET A 1 40.73 -33.54 -53.33
CA MET A 1 40.39 -32.57 -54.40
C MET A 1 38.93 -32.86 -54.76
N GLN A 2 37.93 -31.99 -54.59
CA GLN A 2 37.85 -30.53 -54.64
C GLN A 2 36.97 -30.01 -53.48
N SER A 3 37.37 -28.85 -52.98
CA SER A 3 36.65 -28.02 -52.01
C SER A 3 35.56 -27.21 -52.74
N MET A 4 34.35 -27.12 -52.16
CA MET A 4 33.34 -26.13 -52.53
C MET A 4 32.93 -25.40 -51.25
N ALA A 5 33.40 -24.17 -51.14
CA ALA A 5 33.14 -23.24 -50.06
C ALA A 5 31.77 -22.55 -50.28
N ALA A 6 30.92 -22.54 -49.25
CA ALA A 6 29.70 -21.76 -49.22
C ALA A 6 29.94 -20.44 -48.47
N THR A 7 29.86 -19.32 -49.19
CA THR A 7 30.03 -17.96 -48.68
C THR A 7 28.75 -17.44 -48.01
N LEU A 8 28.87 -17.03 -46.75
CA LEU A 8 27.86 -16.28 -45.99
C LEU A 8 27.85 -14.81 -46.42
N SER A 9 26.70 -14.32 -46.87
CA SER A 9 26.49 -12.91 -47.26
C SER A 9 25.99 -12.11 -46.05
N PHE A 10 26.84 -11.21 -45.52
CA PHE A 10 26.49 -10.30 -44.43
C PHE A 10 25.82 -9.03 -44.96
N LEU A 11 24.66 -8.67 -44.38
CA LEU A 11 23.95 -7.41 -44.65
C LEU A 11 24.83 -6.20 -44.28
N LYS A 12 25.00 -5.28 -45.23
CA LYS A 12 25.62 -3.95 -45.07
C LYS A 12 24.68 -2.99 -44.32
N LEU A 13 25.13 -2.44 -43.19
CA LEU A 13 24.53 -1.27 -42.55
C LEU A 13 25.16 0.02 -43.09
N PRO A 14 24.40 1.13 -43.24
CA PRO A 14 24.93 2.39 -43.75
C PRO A 14 25.72 3.16 -42.67
N ILE A 15 26.88 3.65 -43.09
CA ILE A 15 27.83 4.46 -42.31
C ILE A 15 27.40 5.93 -42.37
N LEU A 16 27.22 6.59 -41.23
CA LEU A 16 27.01 8.04 -41.11
C LEU A 16 28.37 8.75 -40.87
N PRO A 17 28.61 9.97 -41.39
CA PRO A 17 29.94 10.58 -41.37
C PRO A 17 30.27 11.27 -40.04
N ASN A 18 31.54 11.15 -39.67
CA ASN A 18 32.20 11.72 -38.50
C ASN A 18 32.69 13.15 -38.81
N ASN A 19 32.38 14.13 -37.96
CA ASN A 19 33.04 15.45 -37.99
C ASN A 19 33.36 15.89 -36.55
N PRO A 20 34.64 16.16 -36.22
CA PRO A 20 35.02 16.54 -34.86
C PRO A 20 35.07 18.06 -34.71
N ARG A 21 34.61 18.58 -33.56
CA ARG A 21 35.38 19.58 -32.78
C ARG A 21 34.74 20.00 -31.43
N HIS A 22 35.63 20.03 -30.46
CA HIS A 22 35.74 20.86 -29.25
C HIS A 22 34.81 20.69 -28.04
N SER A 23 35.46 20.21 -26.97
CA SER A 23 35.12 20.30 -25.56
C SER A 23 34.95 21.74 -25.05
N THR A 24 33.93 21.94 -24.23
CA THR A 24 33.94 22.88 -23.10
C THR A 24 33.07 22.31 -21.99
N SER A 25 33.69 22.03 -20.84
CA SER A 25 32.98 21.64 -19.62
C SER A 25 32.38 22.87 -18.95
N THR A 26 31.12 22.79 -18.53
CA THR A 26 30.55 23.69 -17.53
C THR A 26 29.57 22.92 -16.64
N LEU A 27 30.07 22.57 -15.45
CA LEU A 27 29.31 22.19 -14.25
C LEU A 27 28.46 23.37 -13.78
N LEU A 28 27.16 23.17 -13.53
CA LEU A 28 26.30 24.08 -12.75
C LEU A 28 25.10 23.31 -12.14
N PRO A 29 24.48 23.80 -11.06
CA PRO A 29 24.55 23.14 -9.75
C PRO A 29 23.18 22.74 -9.15
N HIS A 30 23.25 21.94 -8.08
CA HIS A 30 22.18 21.76 -7.09
C HIS A 30 21.62 23.12 -6.63
N THR A 31 20.30 23.30 -6.69
CA THR A 31 19.61 24.39 -6.02
C THR A 31 18.59 23.84 -5.03
N SER A 32 18.93 23.97 -3.75
CA SER A 32 18.03 23.92 -2.61
C SER A 32 17.07 25.12 -2.67
N ILE A 33 15.76 24.88 -2.74
CA ILE A 33 14.77 25.96 -2.56
C ILE A 33 14.28 25.91 -1.12
N SER A 34 14.95 26.67 -0.27
CA SER A 34 14.39 27.24 0.96
C SER A 34 13.63 28.50 0.55
N ALA A 35 12.30 28.44 0.55
CA ALA A 35 11.48 29.64 0.41
C ALA A 35 10.92 30.00 1.80
N LYS A 36 11.59 30.93 2.48
CA LYS A 36 11.04 31.68 3.61
C LYS A 36 9.74 32.35 3.15
N LEU A 37 8.61 31.94 3.72
CA LEU A 37 7.35 32.68 3.60
C LEU A 37 7.43 33.93 4.49
N ASN A 38 7.51 35.10 3.88
CA ASN A 38 7.35 36.37 4.58
C ASN A 38 5.84 36.63 4.72
N ILE A 39 5.27 36.30 5.87
CA ILE A 39 3.86 36.57 6.18
C ILE A 39 3.75 38.03 6.58
N SER A 40 3.32 38.88 5.64
CA SER A 40 2.78 40.20 5.98
C SER A 40 1.42 39.97 6.66
N LYS A 41 1.38 40.31 7.94
CA LYS A 41 0.18 40.40 8.76
C LYS A 41 -0.65 41.58 8.24
N TYR A 42 -1.97 41.43 8.21
CA TYR A 42 -2.98 42.34 7.63
C TYR A 42 -3.20 42.16 6.12
N ASP A 43 -4.02 41.17 5.76
CA ASP A 43 -5.27 41.54 5.08
C ASP A 43 -6.33 40.45 5.25
N SER A 44 -7.52 40.92 5.60
CA SER A 44 -8.70 40.17 6.01
C SER A 44 -9.41 39.47 4.85
N LEU A 45 -9.96 38.29 5.17
CA LEU A 45 -11.12 37.61 4.57
C LEU A 45 -11.43 37.90 3.08
N ASN A 46 -10.95 37.02 2.19
CA ASN A 46 -11.69 36.75 0.96
C ASN A 46 -11.54 35.27 0.53
N PRO A 47 -12.56 34.42 0.74
CA PRO A 47 -12.54 33.00 0.34
C PRO A 47 -12.46 32.76 -1.17
N GLN A 48 -12.84 33.73 -2.02
CA GLN A 48 -12.85 33.55 -3.47
C GLN A 48 -11.45 33.57 -4.09
N LYS A 49 -10.53 34.40 -3.57
CA LYS A 49 -9.17 34.53 -4.13
C LYS A 49 -8.34 33.25 -3.98
N PHE A 50 -8.61 32.44 -2.96
CA PHE A 50 -7.92 31.17 -2.73
C PHE A 50 -8.42 30.05 -3.67
N LEU A 51 -9.71 30.08 -4.03
CA LEU A 51 -10.28 29.14 -5.00
C LEU A 51 -9.81 29.46 -6.43
N ASP A 52 -9.79 30.74 -6.81
CA ASP A 52 -9.36 31.15 -8.16
C ASP A 52 -7.88 30.88 -8.43
N GLN A 53 -7.02 31.00 -7.41
CA GLN A 53 -5.58 30.72 -7.56
C GLN A 53 -5.28 29.20 -7.66
N SER A 54 -6.12 28.35 -7.05
CA SER A 54 -6.03 26.88 -7.20
C SER A 54 -6.66 26.36 -8.50
N ILE A 55 -7.69 27.02 -9.03
CA ILE A 55 -8.37 26.59 -10.27
C ILE A 55 -7.53 26.96 -11.51
N ASN A 56 -6.85 28.12 -11.51
CA ASN A 56 -6.02 28.55 -12.63
C ASN A 56 -4.67 27.80 -12.75
N ALA A 57 -4.25 27.08 -11.69
CA ALA A 57 -3.10 26.18 -11.74
C ALA A 57 -3.43 24.78 -12.29
N LEU A 58 -4.70 24.51 -12.62
CA LEU A 58 -5.20 23.20 -13.03
C LEU A 58 -6.10 23.32 -14.27
N LYS A 59 -5.47 23.50 -15.45
CA LYS A 59 -5.73 22.76 -16.71
C LYS A 59 -5.06 23.45 -17.93
N PRO A 60 -4.71 22.71 -19.02
CA PRO A 60 -5.10 21.34 -19.33
C PRO A 60 -3.91 20.41 -19.61
N THR A 61 -3.83 19.31 -18.86
CA THR A 61 -3.40 18.03 -19.45
C THR A 61 -4.26 16.93 -18.86
N CYS A 62 -5.59 17.10 -18.96
CA CYS A 62 -6.48 15.95 -18.98
C CYS A 62 -6.38 15.36 -20.38
N ILE A 63 -5.35 14.56 -20.63
CA ILE A 63 -5.48 13.48 -21.60
C ILE A 63 -6.56 12.59 -21.00
N SER A 64 -7.74 12.65 -21.60
CA SER A 64 -8.90 11.85 -21.25
C SER A 64 -8.51 10.37 -21.31
N LEU A 65 -8.15 9.77 -20.17
CA LEU A 65 -7.97 8.31 -20.05
C LEU A 65 -9.27 7.59 -20.44
N THR A 66 -10.40 8.28 -20.40
CA THR A 66 -11.72 7.86 -20.86
C THR A 66 -11.81 7.68 -22.39
N ALA A 67 -10.99 8.37 -23.19
CA ALA A 67 -11.05 8.27 -24.66
C ALA A 67 -10.35 7.01 -25.22
N ILE A 68 -9.40 6.42 -24.47
CA ILE A 68 -8.71 5.19 -24.88
C ILE A 68 -9.49 3.94 -24.46
N ALA A 69 -10.29 4.02 -23.38
CA ALA A 69 -11.07 2.88 -22.89
C ALA A 69 -12.45 2.71 -23.58
N LEU A 70 -12.99 3.76 -24.20
CA LEU A 70 -14.34 3.73 -24.76
C LEU A 70 -14.54 2.74 -25.93
N PRO A 71 -13.57 2.53 -26.85
CA PRO A 71 -13.70 1.51 -27.90
C PRO A 71 -13.66 0.07 -27.36
N PHE A 72 -12.99 -0.17 -26.23
CA PHE A 72 -12.91 -1.52 -25.60
C PHE A 72 -14.14 -1.89 -24.78
N LEU A 73 -15.01 -0.93 -24.45
CA LEU A 73 -16.25 -1.17 -23.69
C LEU A 73 -17.45 -1.54 -24.58
N LEU A 74 -17.39 -1.22 -25.88
CA LEU A 74 -18.52 -1.36 -26.80
C LEU A 74 -18.52 -2.66 -27.59
N ASP A 75 -17.39 -3.37 -27.66
CA ASP A 75 -17.26 -4.65 -28.35
C ASP A 75 -16.87 -5.78 -27.38
N THR A 76 -17.67 -5.93 -26.32
CA THR A 76 -17.41 -6.87 -25.22
C THR A 76 -17.89 -8.29 -25.48
N LYS A 77 -18.55 -8.55 -26.62
CA LYS A 77 -19.17 -9.85 -26.89
C LYS A 77 -18.14 -10.98 -27.12
N ASP A 78 -16.93 -10.66 -27.56
CA ASP A 78 -15.87 -11.63 -27.85
C ASP A 78 -14.60 -11.46 -26.99
N ALA A 79 -14.58 -10.51 -26.04
CA ALA A 79 -13.34 -9.95 -25.48
C ALA A 79 -12.54 -10.82 -24.49
N LEU A 80 -12.95 -12.06 -24.21
CA LEU A 80 -12.12 -12.99 -23.41
C LEU A 80 -12.16 -14.44 -23.90
N ALA A 81 -12.83 -14.67 -25.03
CA ALA A 81 -12.89 -15.96 -25.69
C ALA A 81 -12.40 -15.77 -27.13
N LEU A 82 -11.10 -15.50 -27.29
CA LEU A 82 -10.41 -15.40 -28.58
C LEU A 82 -10.29 -16.79 -29.25
N GLY A 83 -11.38 -17.57 -29.27
CA GLY A 83 -11.45 -18.84 -29.97
C GLY A 83 -10.40 -19.88 -29.56
N GLY A 84 -9.86 -19.84 -28.34
CA GLY A 84 -8.82 -20.78 -27.88
C GLY A 84 -7.38 -20.25 -27.90
N GLU A 85 -7.14 -18.98 -28.26
CA GLU A 85 -5.79 -18.39 -28.33
C GLU A 85 -5.03 -18.41 -26.99
N PHE A 86 -5.73 -18.38 -25.85
CA PHE A 86 -5.13 -18.44 -24.51
C PHE A 86 -5.19 -19.84 -23.87
N GLY A 87 -5.73 -20.84 -24.58
CA GLY A 87 -5.79 -22.23 -24.13
C GLY A 87 -6.45 -22.39 -22.76
N ILE A 88 -5.75 -23.03 -21.81
CA ILE A 88 -6.25 -23.28 -20.44
C ILE A 88 -6.52 -21.98 -19.67
N LEU A 89 -5.89 -20.85 -20.05
CA LEU A 89 -6.09 -19.55 -19.38
C LEU A 89 -7.32 -18.79 -19.88
N GLU A 90 -8.00 -19.31 -20.90
CA GLU A 90 -9.18 -18.68 -21.48
C GLU A 90 -10.46 -18.94 -20.65
N GLY A 91 -11.34 -17.95 -20.61
CA GLY A 91 -12.66 -18.11 -19.99
C GLY A 91 -12.66 -18.25 -18.47
N ARG A 92 -13.19 -19.36 -17.95
CA ARG A 92 -13.49 -19.53 -16.52
C ARG A 92 -12.28 -19.91 -15.67
N THR A 93 -11.20 -20.43 -16.26
CA THR A 93 -9.97 -20.77 -15.51
C THR A 93 -9.27 -19.53 -14.96
N PHE A 94 -9.31 -18.41 -15.68
CA PHE A 94 -8.77 -17.13 -15.19
C PHE A 94 -9.43 -16.69 -13.87
N ALA A 95 -10.69 -17.09 -13.62
CA ALA A 95 -11.38 -16.80 -12.36
C ALA A 95 -10.74 -17.50 -11.14
N LEU A 96 -9.88 -18.51 -11.33
CA LEU A 96 -9.15 -19.18 -10.25
C LEU A 96 -7.92 -18.38 -9.76
N ILE A 97 -7.52 -17.32 -10.45
CA ILE A 97 -6.49 -16.40 -9.95
C ILE A 97 -7.01 -15.64 -8.73
N HIS A 98 -8.26 -15.18 -8.79
CA HIS A 98 -8.89 -14.41 -7.73
C HIS A 98 -8.85 -15.09 -6.33
N PRO A 99 -9.26 -16.37 -6.15
CA PRO A 99 -9.17 -17.03 -4.84
C PRO A 99 -7.74 -17.19 -4.33
N ILE A 100 -6.75 -17.39 -5.22
CA ILE A 100 -5.32 -17.45 -4.84
C ILE A 100 -4.88 -16.07 -4.32
N VAL A 101 -5.23 -15.02 -5.07
CA VAL A 101 -4.91 -13.64 -4.71
C VAL A 101 -5.59 -13.23 -3.41
N LEU A 102 -6.88 -13.56 -3.22
CA LEU A 102 -7.61 -13.29 -1.98
C LEU A 102 -6.97 -14.01 -0.78
N GLY A 103 -6.53 -15.26 -0.96
CA GLY A 103 -5.78 -15.99 0.07
C GLY A 103 -4.50 -15.25 0.45
N GLY A 104 -3.72 -14.80 -0.54
CA GLY A 104 -2.52 -13.99 -0.32
C GLY A 104 -2.82 -12.67 0.40
N LEU A 105 -3.86 -11.95 -0.03
CA LEU A 105 -4.29 -10.68 0.59
C LEU A 105 -4.75 -10.87 2.03
N PHE A 106 -5.40 -11.99 2.35
CA PHE A 106 -5.80 -12.30 3.72
C PHE A 106 -4.59 -12.43 4.66
N PHE A 107 -3.61 -13.27 4.30
CA PHE A 107 -2.40 -13.41 5.13
C PHE A 107 -1.59 -12.12 5.18
N TYR A 108 -1.52 -11.38 4.08
CA TYR A 108 -0.86 -10.06 4.05
C TYR A 108 -1.57 -9.05 4.96
N THR A 109 -2.90 -9.09 5.06
CA THR A 109 -3.69 -8.27 5.99
C THR A 109 -3.35 -8.60 7.44
N LEU A 110 -3.25 -9.89 7.80
CA LEU A 110 -2.84 -10.31 9.14
C LEU A 110 -1.42 -9.83 9.47
N TRP A 111 -0.50 -9.94 8.52
CA TRP A 111 0.86 -9.44 8.66
C TRP A 111 0.90 -7.90 8.83
N ALA A 112 0.14 -7.15 8.04
CA ALA A 112 0.00 -5.70 8.21
C ALA A 112 -0.56 -5.35 9.60
N GLY A 113 -1.54 -6.12 10.10
CA GLY A 113 -2.06 -6.02 11.46
C GLY A 113 -0.99 -6.24 12.53
N TYR A 114 -0.14 -7.25 12.36
CA TYR A 114 1.02 -7.49 13.23
C TYR A 114 1.99 -6.29 13.25
N LEU A 115 2.34 -5.72 12.09
CA LEU A 115 3.20 -4.53 12.04
C LEU A 115 2.57 -3.33 12.77
N GLY A 116 1.25 -3.15 12.61
CA GLY A 116 0.50 -2.09 13.32
C GLY A 116 0.49 -2.30 14.83
N TRP A 117 0.37 -3.55 15.29
CA TRP A 117 0.48 -3.91 16.70
C TRP A 117 1.87 -3.60 17.26
N GLN A 118 2.94 -3.98 16.56
CA GLN A 118 4.32 -3.70 16.98
C GLN A 118 4.56 -2.19 17.10
N TRP A 119 4.05 -1.39 16.16
CA TRP A 119 4.09 0.06 16.25
C TRP A 119 3.29 0.63 17.44
N ARG A 120 2.15 0.03 17.77
CA ARG A 120 1.42 0.37 19.00
C ARG A 120 2.25 0.05 20.24
N ARG A 121 2.93 -1.10 20.28
CA ARG A 121 3.77 -1.53 21.41
C ARG A 121 4.89 -0.52 21.70
N VAL A 122 5.58 -0.01 20.67
CA VAL A 122 6.61 1.04 20.84
C VAL A 122 6.11 2.23 21.67
N ARG A 123 4.85 2.65 21.45
CA ARG A 123 4.23 3.79 22.14
C ARG A 123 3.77 3.41 23.55
N THR A 124 3.10 2.28 23.71
CA THR A 124 2.58 1.85 25.02
C THR A 124 3.71 1.52 25.99
N THR A 125 4.79 0.88 25.52
CA THR A 125 5.98 0.60 26.33
C THR A 125 6.63 1.89 26.84
N GLN A 126 6.64 2.97 26.03
CA GLN A 126 7.15 4.26 26.48
C GLN A 126 6.28 4.87 27.59
N ASN A 127 4.96 4.72 27.50
CA ASN A 127 4.04 5.19 28.55
C ASN A 127 4.26 4.41 29.85
N GLU A 128 4.37 3.08 29.78
CA GLU A 128 4.67 2.21 30.92
C GLU A 128 5.98 2.62 31.60
N ILE A 129 7.05 2.87 30.83
CA ILE A 129 8.33 3.36 31.36
C ILE A 129 8.16 4.69 32.10
N ASN A 130 7.42 5.63 31.53
CA ASN A 130 7.21 6.95 32.12
C ASN A 130 6.40 6.88 33.42
N GLU A 131 5.42 5.99 33.51
CA GLU A 131 4.63 5.74 34.71
C GLU A 131 5.47 5.08 35.80
N LEU A 132 6.27 4.05 35.47
CA LEU A 132 7.16 3.40 36.43
C LEU A 132 8.24 4.36 36.95
N LYS A 133 8.79 5.23 36.10
CA LYS A 133 9.76 6.25 36.54
C LYS A 133 9.17 7.22 37.57
N LYS A 134 7.86 7.52 37.52
CA LYS A 134 7.19 8.36 38.53
C LYS A 134 7.09 7.66 39.90
N GLN A 135 7.11 6.33 39.92
CA GLN A 135 7.03 5.52 41.15
C GLN A 135 8.39 5.34 41.84
N VAL A 136 9.50 5.60 41.13
CA VAL A 136 10.84 5.55 41.71
C VAL A 136 11.08 6.82 42.51
N LYS A 137 11.09 6.71 43.86
CA LYS A 137 11.56 7.79 44.73
C LYS A 137 13.04 8.10 44.44
N PRO A 138 13.49 9.36 44.54
CA PRO A 138 14.91 9.70 44.41
C PRO A 138 15.72 8.88 45.42
N THR A 139 16.81 8.27 44.96
CA THR A 139 17.75 7.57 45.81
C THR A 139 18.28 8.55 46.87
N PRO A 140 18.23 8.24 48.18
CA PRO A 140 18.88 9.06 49.19
C PRO A 140 20.38 9.15 48.88
N VAL A 141 20.87 10.36 48.66
CA VAL A 141 22.31 10.64 48.55
C VAL A 141 22.90 10.84 49.93
N THR A 142 23.96 10.10 50.24
CA THR A 142 24.83 10.31 51.41
C THR A 142 25.51 11.69 51.29
N PRO A 143 25.88 12.38 52.39
CA PRO A 143 26.51 13.72 52.34
C PRO A 143 27.76 13.81 51.46
N ASP A 144 28.45 12.68 51.22
CA ASP A 144 29.66 12.57 50.40
C ASP A 144 29.39 12.24 48.91
N GLY A 145 28.14 12.28 48.44
CA GLY A 145 27.81 12.14 47.01
C GLY A 145 28.01 10.74 46.42
N THR A 146 28.36 9.75 47.24
CA THR A 146 28.47 8.34 46.82
C THR A 146 27.09 7.67 46.85
N PRO A 147 26.58 7.17 45.69
CA PRO A 147 25.34 6.40 45.64
C PRO A 147 25.53 5.09 46.43
N VAL A 148 24.64 4.85 47.40
CA VAL A 148 24.59 3.54 48.07
C VAL A 148 24.19 2.50 47.03
N GLU A 149 25.09 1.54 46.76
CA GLU A 149 24.89 0.44 45.82
C GLU A 149 23.89 -0.56 46.42
N ALA A 150 22.60 -0.19 46.37
CA ALA A 150 21.51 -1.11 46.64
C ALA A 150 21.19 -1.90 45.37
N PRO A 151 20.89 -3.21 45.46
CA PRO A 151 20.45 -3.99 44.31
C PRO A 151 19.25 -3.29 43.65
N PRO A 152 19.18 -3.25 42.30
CA PRO A 152 18.14 -2.52 41.59
C PRO A 152 16.77 -3.03 42.04
N SER A 153 15.92 -2.12 42.51
CA SER A 153 14.58 -2.49 42.95
C SER A 153 13.83 -3.19 41.80
N PRO A 154 12.85 -4.05 42.07
CA PRO A 154 12.08 -4.73 41.02
C PRO A 154 11.51 -3.76 39.95
N VAL A 155 11.19 -2.53 40.36
CA VAL A 155 10.74 -1.45 39.47
C VAL A 155 11.86 -0.96 38.54
N GLN A 156 13.10 -0.81 39.04
CA GLN A 156 14.25 -0.42 38.22
C GLN A 156 14.60 -1.51 37.20
N LEU A 157 14.55 -2.79 37.60
CA LEU A 157 14.73 -3.92 36.67
C LEU A 157 13.66 -3.91 35.57
N LYS A 158 12.40 -3.67 35.93
CA LYS A 158 11.32 -3.58 34.94
C LYS A 158 11.50 -2.42 33.97
N ILE A 159 11.95 -1.26 34.45
CA ILE A 159 12.28 -0.10 33.60
C ILE A 159 13.40 -0.45 32.63
N GLN A 160 14.45 -1.13 33.08
CA GLN A 160 15.56 -1.56 32.20
C GLN A 160 15.06 -2.54 31.13
N GLN A 161 14.28 -3.56 31.51
CA GLN A 161 13.71 -4.53 30.56
C GLN A 161 12.83 -3.86 29.50
N LEU A 162 11.88 -3.00 29.89
CA LEU A 162 11.01 -2.30 28.95
C LEU A 162 11.80 -1.32 28.06
N THR A 163 12.89 -0.75 28.58
CA THR A 163 13.77 0.14 27.81
C THR A 163 14.50 -0.62 26.72
N GLU A 164 15.02 -1.83 27.01
CA GLU A 164 15.66 -2.66 25.99
C GLU A 164 14.62 -3.21 25.00
N GLU A 165 13.46 -3.67 25.46
CA GLU A 165 12.33 -4.08 24.59
C GLU A 165 11.98 -2.94 23.61
N ARG A 166 11.81 -1.71 24.11
CA ARG A 166 11.50 -0.56 23.25
C ARG A 166 12.62 -0.30 22.24
N LYS A 167 13.88 -0.42 22.64
CA LYS A 167 15.02 -0.21 21.75
C LYS A 167 15.03 -1.25 20.62
N GLU A 168 14.71 -2.50 20.90
CA GLU A 168 14.53 -3.54 19.89
C GLU A 168 13.34 -3.24 18.97
N LEU A 169 12.20 -2.85 19.53
CA LEU A 169 11.01 -2.51 18.76
C LEU A 169 11.24 -1.32 17.82
N VAL A 170 11.98 -0.30 18.27
CA VAL A 170 12.32 0.87 17.44
C VAL A 170 13.21 0.49 16.25
N LYS A 171 14.15 -0.45 16.43
CA LYS A 171 14.99 -0.97 15.32
C LYS A 171 14.16 -1.64 14.22
N GLY A 172 12.98 -2.16 14.55
CA GLY A 172 12.11 -2.86 13.61
C GLY A 172 11.41 -1.96 12.57
N SER A 173 11.47 -0.63 12.70
CA SER A 173 10.87 0.35 11.78
C SER A 173 9.39 0.10 11.47
N TYR A 174 8.64 -0.39 12.47
CA TYR A 174 7.27 -0.90 12.29
C TYR A 174 6.28 0.14 11.78
N ARG A 175 6.49 1.43 12.08
CA ARG A 175 5.67 2.53 11.54
C ARG A 175 5.68 2.54 10.02
N ASP A 176 6.87 2.60 9.44
CA ASP A 176 7.03 2.76 7.98
C ASP A 176 6.69 1.46 7.26
N ARG A 177 7.03 0.31 7.85
CA ARG A 177 6.63 -1.01 7.34
C ARG A 177 5.11 -1.18 7.32
N HIS A 178 4.42 -0.81 8.40
CA HIS A 178 2.96 -0.87 8.46
C HIS A 178 2.32 0.08 7.45
N PHE A 179 2.84 1.30 7.32
CA PHE A 179 2.35 2.27 6.32
C PHE A 179 2.51 1.74 4.89
N ASN A 180 3.69 1.21 4.55
CA ASN A 180 3.96 0.64 3.23
C ASN A 180 3.09 -0.60 2.96
N ALA A 181 2.99 -1.51 3.93
CA ALA A 181 2.13 -2.69 3.81
C ALA A 181 0.65 -2.29 3.63
N GLY A 182 0.16 -1.34 4.42
CA GLY A 182 -1.19 -0.79 4.27
C GLY A 182 -1.43 -0.15 2.90
N SER A 183 -0.44 0.55 2.35
CA SER A 183 -0.53 1.19 1.04
C SER A 183 -0.57 0.17 -0.11
N ILE A 184 0.25 -0.88 -0.03
CA ILE A 184 0.23 -2.01 -0.98
C ILE A 184 -1.11 -2.74 -0.91
N LEU A 185 -1.57 -3.05 0.31
CA LEU A 185 -2.85 -3.73 0.53
C LEU A 185 -4.01 -2.92 -0.04
N LEU A 186 -4.04 -1.60 0.22
CA LEU A 186 -5.07 -0.72 -0.32
C LEU A 186 -5.05 -0.69 -1.85
N GLY A 187 -3.89 -0.44 -2.46
CA GLY A 187 -3.79 -0.33 -3.92
C GLY A 187 -4.16 -1.63 -4.63
N PHE A 188 -3.51 -2.73 -4.24
CA PHE A 188 -3.72 -4.02 -4.89
C PHE A 188 -5.10 -4.62 -4.56
N GLY A 189 -5.55 -4.49 -3.32
CA GLY A 189 -6.86 -4.97 -2.90
C GLY A 189 -8.01 -4.25 -3.61
N VAL A 190 -7.92 -2.93 -3.82
CA VAL A 190 -8.92 -2.18 -4.59
C VAL A 190 -8.93 -2.62 -6.06
N LEU A 191 -7.75 -2.81 -6.67
CA LEU A 191 -7.66 -3.30 -8.05
C LEU A 191 -8.32 -4.66 -8.22
N GLU A 192 -8.12 -5.60 -7.29
CA GLU A 192 -8.78 -6.91 -7.29
C GLU A 192 -10.30 -6.80 -7.08
N ALA A 193 -10.76 -5.98 -6.15
CA ALA A 193 -12.19 -5.83 -5.90
C ALA A 193 -12.94 -5.28 -7.13
N ILE A 194 -12.37 -4.28 -7.81
CA ILE A 194 -12.94 -3.72 -9.03
C ILE A 194 -12.72 -4.66 -10.23
N GLY A 195 -11.52 -5.22 -10.36
CA GLY A 195 -11.14 -6.12 -11.45
C GLY A 195 -11.94 -7.42 -11.45
N GLY A 196 -12.21 -8.02 -10.29
CA GLY A 196 -13.03 -9.22 -10.16
C GLY A 196 -14.49 -8.99 -10.59
N GLY A 197 -15.05 -7.84 -10.21
CA GLY A 197 -16.37 -7.41 -10.67
C GLY A 197 -16.41 -7.17 -12.18
N LEU A 198 -15.44 -6.42 -12.71
CA LEU A 198 -15.34 -6.12 -14.13
C LEU A 198 -15.14 -7.39 -14.97
N ASN A 199 -14.25 -8.29 -14.55
CA ASN A 199 -14.04 -9.59 -15.21
C ASN A 199 -15.32 -10.44 -15.24
N THR A 200 -16.11 -10.43 -14.16
CA THR A 200 -17.41 -11.12 -14.13
C THR A 200 -18.39 -10.52 -15.11
N TRP A 201 -18.48 -9.19 -15.16
CA TRP A 201 -19.34 -8.48 -16.10
C TRP A 201 -18.92 -8.72 -17.55
N LEU A 202 -17.63 -8.62 -17.87
CA LEU A 202 -17.09 -8.88 -19.22
C LEU A 202 -17.40 -10.30 -19.70
N ARG A 203 -17.29 -11.31 -18.83
CA ARG A 203 -17.54 -12.72 -19.19
C ARG A 203 -19.02 -13.10 -19.31
N THR A 204 -19.93 -12.37 -18.66
CA THR A 204 -21.31 -12.83 -18.48
C THR A 204 -22.38 -11.79 -18.82
N GLY A 205 -21.98 -10.57 -19.14
CA GLY A 205 -22.86 -9.44 -19.40
C GLY A 205 -23.59 -8.89 -18.17
N LYS A 206 -23.38 -9.45 -16.98
CA LYS A 206 -24.03 -9.03 -15.72
C LYS A 206 -23.17 -9.32 -14.49
N LEU A 207 -23.47 -8.65 -13.38
CA LEU A 207 -22.94 -9.00 -12.07
C LEU A 207 -23.88 -9.98 -11.37
N PHE A 208 -23.31 -10.88 -10.56
CA PHE A 208 -24.07 -11.79 -9.71
C PHE A 208 -24.00 -11.30 -8.26
N PRO A 209 -24.95 -10.46 -7.82
CA PRO A 209 -24.98 -9.98 -6.45
C PRO A 209 -25.15 -11.17 -5.49
N GLY A 210 -24.25 -11.27 -4.52
CA GLY A 210 -24.25 -12.35 -3.53
C GLY A 210 -23.35 -11.99 -2.35
N PRO A 211 -23.38 -12.79 -1.27
CA PRO A 211 -22.68 -12.48 -0.02
C PRO A 211 -21.19 -12.17 -0.22
N HIS A 212 -20.51 -12.94 -1.07
CA HIS A 212 -19.08 -12.74 -1.37
C HIS A 212 -18.80 -11.35 -1.99
N LEU A 213 -19.57 -10.97 -3.01
CA LEU A 213 -19.42 -9.68 -3.69
C LEU A 213 -19.72 -8.50 -2.77
N PHE A 214 -20.76 -8.61 -1.94
CA PHE A 214 -21.13 -7.56 -1.00
C PHE A 214 -20.11 -7.41 0.12
N ALA A 215 -19.62 -8.52 0.66
CA ALA A 215 -18.54 -8.50 1.65
C ALA A 215 -17.26 -7.90 1.04
N GLY A 216 -16.92 -8.24 -0.22
CA GLY A 216 -15.75 -7.69 -0.91
C GLY A 216 -15.87 -6.17 -1.08
N SER A 217 -17.06 -5.70 -1.45
CA SER A 217 -17.36 -4.27 -1.54
C SER A 217 -17.25 -3.56 -0.19
N ALA A 218 -17.76 -4.18 0.88
CA ALA A 218 -17.66 -3.65 2.24
C ALA A 218 -16.20 -3.57 2.73
N ILE A 219 -15.38 -4.60 2.47
CA ILE A 219 -13.93 -4.60 2.76
C ILE A 219 -13.23 -3.43 2.08
N THR A 220 -13.53 -3.18 0.80
CA THR A 220 -12.96 -2.03 0.05
C THR A 220 -13.31 -0.70 0.70
N VAL A 221 -14.56 -0.51 1.13
CA VAL A 221 -14.98 0.69 1.87
C VAL A 221 -14.24 0.80 3.20
N LEU A 222 -14.11 -0.29 3.96
CA LEU A 222 -13.40 -0.30 5.23
C LEU A 222 -11.92 0.06 5.06
N TRP A 223 -11.24 -0.43 4.01
CA TRP A 223 -9.87 -0.02 3.70
C TRP A 223 -9.77 1.48 3.41
N ALA A 224 -10.67 2.03 2.59
CA ALA A 224 -10.68 3.45 2.29
C ALA A 224 -10.90 4.31 3.54
N LEU A 225 -11.87 3.95 4.39
CA LEU A 225 -12.13 4.64 5.65
C LEU A 225 -10.94 4.52 6.62
N ALA A 226 -10.34 3.34 6.74
CA ALA A 226 -9.16 3.15 7.59
C ALA A 226 -7.97 3.99 7.11
N ALA A 227 -7.72 4.07 5.80
CA ALA A 227 -6.67 4.88 5.21
C ALA A 227 -6.92 6.39 5.42
N ALA A 228 -8.18 6.84 5.35
CA ALA A 228 -8.55 8.23 5.59
C ALA A 228 -8.25 8.71 7.02
N LEU A 229 -8.11 7.80 7.99
CA LEU A 229 -7.74 8.11 9.37
C LEU A 229 -6.24 8.37 9.57
N VAL A 230 -5.40 8.10 8.57
CA VAL A 230 -3.94 8.25 8.71
C VAL A 230 -3.51 9.68 9.08
N PRO A 231 -3.97 10.77 8.43
CA PRO A 231 -3.58 12.12 8.80
C PRO A 231 -3.88 12.50 10.28
N PRO A 232 -5.09 12.29 10.83
CA PRO A 232 -5.33 12.56 12.25
C PRO A 232 -4.55 11.62 13.19
N MET A 233 -4.32 10.35 12.82
CA MET A 233 -3.50 9.43 13.61
C MET A 233 -2.04 9.88 13.71
N GLN A 234 -1.47 10.40 12.63
CA GLN A 234 -0.12 10.96 12.59
C GLN A 234 0.00 12.20 13.50
N ARG A 235 -1.08 12.96 13.67
CA ARG A 235 -1.16 14.11 14.59
C ARG A 235 -1.42 13.74 16.05
N GLY A 236 -1.43 12.45 16.40
CA GLY A 236 -1.60 12.03 17.80
C GLY A 236 -3.02 11.70 18.24
N ASN A 237 -4.02 11.74 17.34
CA ASN A 237 -5.41 11.50 17.71
C ASN A 237 -5.65 10.01 18.06
N GLU A 238 -5.91 9.71 19.34
CA GLU A 238 -6.17 8.34 19.82
C GLU A 238 -7.53 7.78 19.37
N THR A 239 -8.56 8.61 19.23
CA THR A 239 -9.85 8.18 18.68
C THR A 239 -9.69 7.67 17.25
N ALA A 240 -8.95 8.40 16.41
CA ALA A 240 -8.66 7.97 15.04
C ALA A 240 -7.85 6.66 15.01
N ARG A 241 -6.90 6.48 15.94
CA ARG A 241 -6.12 5.23 16.05
C ARG A 241 -7.01 4.04 16.44
N ASN A 242 -7.88 4.22 17.42
CA ASN A 242 -8.79 3.16 17.87
C ASN A 242 -9.84 2.84 16.80
N LEU A 243 -10.37 3.85 16.11
CA LEU A 243 -11.29 3.64 15.00
C LEU A 243 -10.62 2.91 13.83
N HIS A 244 -9.38 3.26 13.48
CA HIS A 244 -8.61 2.54 12.47
C HIS A 244 -8.44 1.07 12.84
N ILE A 245 -8.14 0.77 14.10
CA ILE A 245 -8.02 -0.62 14.58
C ILE A 245 -9.37 -1.34 14.49
N ALA A 246 -10.46 -0.71 14.93
CA ALA A 246 -11.80 -1.30 14.88
C ALA A 246 -12.25 -1.60 13.45
N LEU A 247 -12.05 -0.67 12.52
CA LEU A 247 -12.37 -0.86 11.10
C LEU A 247 -11.58 -2.04 10.51
N ASN A 248 -10.29 -2.15 10.82
CA ASN A 248 -9.47 -3.25 10.32
C ASN A 248 -9.76 -4.60 11.00
N ALA A 249 -10.17 -4.60 12.27
CA ALA A 249 -10.65 -5.82 12.94
C ALA A 249 -11.94 -6.34 12.28
N LEU A 250 -12.88 -5.43 11.97
CA LEU A 250 -14.06 -5.78 11.19
C LEU A 250 -13.71 -6.27 9.79
N ASN A 251 -12.72 -5.63 9.14
CA ASN A 251 -12.23 -6.05 7.83
C ASN A 251 -11.71 -7.50 7.84
N VAL A 252 -10.87 -7.85 8.83
CA VAL A 252 -10.39 -9.23 9.02
C VAL A 252 -11.56 -10.20 9.27
N ALA A 253 -12.55 -9.82 10.06
CA ALA A 253 -13.73 -10.66 10.29
C ALA A 253 -14.52 -10.91 9.00
N LEU A 254 -14.68 -9.89 8.15
CA LEU A 254 -15.32 -10.03 6.84
C LEU A 254 -14.49 -10.91 5.88
N PHE A 255 -13.16 -10.81 5.89
CA PHE A 255 -12.30 -11.71 5.14
C PHE A 255 -12.51 -13.16 5.55
N VAL A 256 -12.51 -13.44 6.86
CA VAL A 256 -12.74 -14.80 7.38
C VAL A 256 -14.12 -15.31 6.97
N TRP A 257 -15.14 -14.46 7.05
CA TRP A 257 -16.49 -14.84 6.61
C TRP A 257 -16.59 -15.10 5.10
N GLN A 258 -15.79 -14.41 4.28
CA GLN A 258 -15.80 -14.66 2.83
C GLN A 258 -15.26 -16.02 2.43
N ILE A 259 -14.37 -16.63 3.23
CA ILE A 259 -13.71 -17.91 2.89
C ILE A 259 -14.71 -18.99 2.45
N PRO A 260 -15.74 -19.37 3.24
CA PRO A 260 -16.70 -20.39 2.82
C PRO A 260 -17.44 -20.02 1.53
N THR A 261 -17.89 -18.77 1.41
CA THR A 261 -18.60 -18.30 0.19
C THR A 261 -17.70 -18.29 -1.05
N GLY A 262 -16.40 -18.05 -0.88
CA GLY A 262 -15.42 -18.11 -1.97
C GLY A 262 -15.16 -19.55 -2.41
N ILE A 263 -15.07 -20.49 -1.47
CA ILE A 263 -14.91 -21.92 -1.78
C ILE A 263 -16.12 -22.45 -2.57
N GLU A 264 -17.34 -22.06 -2.22
CA GLU A 264 -18.54 -22.41 -3.00
C GLU A 264 -18.48 -21.90 -4.44
N ILE A 265 -17.94 -20.69 -4.66
CA ILE A 265 -17.74 -20.13 -6.01
C ILE A 265 -16.70 -20.94 -6.77
N VAL A 266 -15.59 -21.32 -6.12
CA VAL A 266 -14.56 -22.17 -6.73
C VAL A 266 -15.14 -23.50 -7.17
N PHE A 267 -15.97 -24.16 -6.35
CA PHE A 267 -16.64 -25.40 -6.75
C PHE A 267 -17.58 -25.21 -7.95
N LYS A 268 -18.32 -24.11 -8.02
CA LYS A 268 -19.12 -23.78 -9.21
C LYS A 268 -18.24 -23.58 -10.46
N VAL A 269 -17.06 -22.99 -10.32
CA VAL A 269 -16.11 -22.87 -11.44
C VAL A 269 -15.67 -24.26 -11.92
N PHE A 270 -15.36 -25.19 -11.01
CA PHE A 270 -15.05 -26.58 -11.35
C PHE A 270 -16.22 -27.34 -11.98
N GLU A 271 -17.44 -27.13 -11.51
CA GLU A 271 -18.64 -27.76 -12.07
C GLU A 271 -18.93 -27.29 -13.50
N PHE A 272 -18.79 -25.99 -13.76
CA PHE A 272 -19.23 -25.40 -15.03
C PHE A 272 -18.12 -25.28 -16.08
N THR A 273 -16.85 -25.48 -15.73
CA THR A 273 -15.76 -25.35 -16.69
C THR A 273 -15.43 -26.74 -17.26
N LYS A 274 -15.31 -26.81 -18.60
CA LYS A 274 -14.86 -28.01 -19.29
C LYS A 274 -13.43 -27.75 -19.74
N TRP A 275 -12.48 -28.45 -19.13
CA TRP A 275 -11.09 -28.40 -19.55
C TRP A 275 -10.84 -29.42 -20.65
N PRO A 276 -9.95 -29.10 -21.62
CA PRO A 276 -9.49 -30.07 -22.62
C PRO A 276 -8.71 -31.22 -22.00
#